data_AF-A0A2D4G9V1-F1
#
_entry.id   AF-A0A2D4G9V1-F1
#
_cell.length_a   1.000
_cell.length_b   1.000
_cell.length_c   1.000
_cell.angle_alpha   90.00
_cell.angle_beta   90.00
_cell.angle_gamma   90.00
#
_symmetry.space_group_name_H-M   'P 1'
#
loop_
_entity.id
_entity.type
_entity.pdbx_description
1 polymer ?
#
loop_
_entity_poly.entity_id
_entity_poly.type
_entity_poly.pdbx_seq_one_letter_code
_entity_poly.pdbx_strand_id
1 'polypeptide(L)'
;MAVSGARDGTVIVHTIQKGQHMRTLRPPCESSLQITVPHLAVSWEGHLVVHTSIEGKTTLKDKNALHLYSVNGKYLGSESLKEEVSDLCVTGEYIVIGSLQGFLSIRDLYSLSLSSSPLAMRLPIHCVSVTKEFSHILVGLDDGKLIIIGVGKPAEMRAGQLSRKLWGSSKRISQISSGE
;
A
#
# COMPACT_ATOMS: atom_id res chain seq x y z
N MET A 1 16.89 -3.00 -10.31
CA MET A 1 16.27 -1.90 -11.09
C MET A 1 15.77 -0.87 -10.10
N ALA A 2 15.90 0.42 -10.41
CA ALA A 2 15.37 1.50 -9.59
C ALA A 2 14.33 2.28 -10.41
N VAL A 3 13.26 2.73 -9.75
CA VAL A 3 12.18 3.48 -10.37
C VAL A 3 11.95 4.73 -9.53
N SER A 4 11.84 5.88 -10.18
CA SER A 4 11.61 7.17 -9.52
C SER A 4 10.44 7.89 -10.17
N GLY A 5 9.61 8.52 -9.35
CA GLY A 5 8.50 9.37 -9.77
C GLY A 5 8.79 10.81 -9.42
N ALA A 6 8.33 11.74 -10.26
CA ALA A 6 8.61 13.16 -10.14
C ALA A 6 7.32 14.00 -10.07
N ARG A 7 7.47 15.24 -9.59
CA ARG A 7 6.38 16.24 -9.52
C ARG A 7 5.95 16.76 -10.89
N ASP A 8 6.72 16.52 -11.94
CA ASP A 8 6.35 16.85 -13.32
C ASP A 8 5.58 15.71 -14.02
N GLY A 9 5.19 14.68 -13.26
CA GLY A 9 4.44 13.54 -13.76
C GLY A 9 5.31 12.47 -14.41
N THR A 10 6.64 12.63 -14.46
CA THR A 10 7.52 11.63 -15.07
C THR A 10 7.80 10.46 -14.14
N VAL A 11 7.92 9.28 -14.73
CA VAL A 11 8.47 8.09 -14.07
C VAL A 11 9.70 7.65 -14.84
N ILE A 12 10.83 7.50 -14.16
CA ILE A 12 12.10 7.13 -14.79
C ILE A 12 12.57 5.81 -14.21
N VAL A 13 12.99 4.90 -15.09
CA VAL A 13 13.53 3.59 -14.71
C VAL A 13 15.01 3.55 -15.03
N HIS A 14 15.81 3.10 -14.06
CA HIS A 14 17.25 2.97 -14.14
C HIS A 14 17.72 1.56 -13.79
N THR A 15 18.84 1.15 -14.36
CA THR A 15 19.60 0.00 -13.86
C THR A 15 20.30 0.38 -12.55
N ILE A 16 20.31 -0.52 -11.55
CA ILE A 16 21.00 -0.23 -10.28
C ILE A 16 22.52 -0.34 -10.46
N GLN A 17 22.98 -1.42 -11.10
CA GLN A 17 24.42 -1.71 -11.18
C GLN A 17 25.20 -0.66 -11.98
N LYS A 18 24.61 -0.07 -13.02
CA LYS A 18 25.30 0.88 -13.91
C LYS A 18 24.72 2.30 -13.86
N GLY A 19 23.64 2.52 -13.11
CA GLY A 19 22.93 3.81 -13.12
C GLY A 19 22.37 4.20 -14.48
N GLN A 20 22.30 3.29 -15.46
CA GLN A 20 21.90 3.62 -16.82
C GLN A 20 20.40 3.90 -16.88
N HIS A 21 20.04 5.04 -17.49
CA HIS A 21 18.67 5.34 -17.89
C HIS A 21 18.17 4.23 -18.83
N MET A 22 17.01 3.69 -18.52
CA MET A 22 16.36 2.67 -19.34
C MET A 22 15.18 3.25 -20.10
N ARG A 23 14.35 4.05 -19.42
CA ARG A 23 13.10 4.58 -19.97
C ARG A 23 12.54 5.71 -19.12
N THR A 24 11.73 6.51 -19.79
CA THR A 24 10.85 7.50 -19.18
C THR A 24 9.41 7.17 -19.55
N LEU A 25 8.55 7.01 -18.55
CA LEU A 25 7.12 6.79 -18.68
C LEU A 25 6.38 8.07 -18.28
N ARG A 26 5.22 8.31 -18.88
CA ARG A 26 4.34 9.42 -18.55
C ARG A 26 2.92 8.88 -18.40
N PRO A 27 2.35 8.88 -17.19
CA PRO A 27 0.94 8.59 -16.96
C PRO A 27 0.04 9.41 -17.88
N PRO A 28 -0.96 8.77 -18.53
CA PRO A 28 -1.96 9.50 -19.28
C PRO A 28 -2.67 10.50 -18.38
N CYS A 29 -2.86 11.72 -18.86
CA CYS A 29 -3.63 12.75 -18.18
C CYS A 29 -4.48 13.49 -19.21
N GLU A 30 -5.79 13.54 -19.00
CA GLU A 30 -6.72 14.31 -19.84
C GLU A 30 -6.88 15.76 -19.34
N SER A 31 -6.32 16.08 -18.17
CA SER A 31 -6.40 17.40 -17.57
C SER A 31 -5.32 18.33 -18.12
N SER A 32 -5.64 19.62 -18.25
CA SER A 32 -4.64 20.68 -18.46
C SER A 32 -3.87 21.03 -17.18
N LEU A 33 -4.30 20.50 -16.03
CA LEU A 33 -3.64 20.68 -14.74
C LEU A 33 -2.40 19.78 -14.63
N GLN A 34 -1.49 20.18 -13.75
CA GLN A 34 -0.26 19.44 -13.52
C GLN A 34 -0.53 18.11 -12.82
N ILE A 35 -0.01 17.03 -13.41
CA ILE A 35 -0.01 15.69 -12.81
C ILE A 35 1.34 15.44 -12.10
N THR A 36 1.27 14.84 -10.92
CA THR A 36 2.42 14.47 -10.10
C THR A 36 2.44 12.96 -9.87
N VAL A 37 3.61 12.40 -9.55
CA VAL A 37 3.76 11.00 -9.13
C VAL A 37 4.27 10.97 -7.68
N PRO A 38 3.37 11.06 -6.68
CA PRO A 38 3.78 11.08 -5.27
C PRO A 38 4.22 9.70 -4.75
N HIS A 39 3.61 8.61 -5.22
CA HIS A 39 3.91 7.25 -4.76
C HIS A 39 4.05 6.28 -5.93
N LEU A 40 4.90 5.28 -5.75
CA LEU A 40 5.17 4.23 -6.73
C LEU A 40 5.63 2.96 -6.03
N ALA A 41 5.33 1.82 -6.63
CA ALA A 41 5.81 0.52 -6.16
C ALA A 41 6.11 -0.40 -7.35
N VAL A 42 6.98 -1.37 -7.09
CA VAL A 42 7.41 -2.35 -8.08
C VAL A 42 7.10 -3.74 -7.53
N SER A 43 6.31 -4.52 -8.26
CA SER A 43 6.08 -5.92 -7.91
C SER A 43 7.33 -6.76 -8.22
N TRP A 44 7.41 -7.92 -7.58
CA TRP A 44 8.49 -8.88 -7.80
C TRP A 44 8.56 -9.40 -9.26
N GLU A 45 7.42 -9.43 -9.96
CA GLU A 45 7.31 -9.82 -11.38
C GLU A 45 7.63 -8.67 -12.36
N GLY A 46 7.91 -7.46 -11.87
CA GLY A 46 8.17 -6.31 -12.72
C GLY A 46 6.91 -5.62 -13.22
N HIS A 47 5.86 -5.58 -12.41
CA HIS A 47 4.75 -4.65 -12.58
C HIS A 47 5.06 -3.35 -11.84
N LEU A 48 4.90 -2.21 -12.51
CA LEU A 48 5.10 -0.88 -11.95
C LEU A 48 3.72 -0.29 -11.64
N VAL A 49 3.45 -0.12 -10.35
CA VAL A 49 2.26 0.60 -9.87
C VAL A 49 2.65 2.05 -9.65
N VAL A 50 1.97 2.95 -10.34
CA VAL A 50 2.23 4.39 -10.31
C VAL A 50 0.97 5.08 -9.80
N HIS A 51 1.04 5.69 -8.62
CA HIS A 51 -0.02 6.57 -8.16
C HIS A 51 0.25 7.98 -8.68
N THR A 52 -0.79 8.59 -9.25
CA THR A 52 -0.77 9.97 -9.73
C THR A 52 -1.74 10.84 -8.95
N SER A 53 -1.40 12.12 -8.81
CA SER A 53 -2.29 13.13 -8.25
C SER A 53 -2.28 14.39 -9.10
N ILE A 54 -3.45 14.95 -9.36
CA ILE A 54 -3.62 16.19 -10.13
C ILE A 54 -3.60 17.38 -9.17
N GLU A 55 -2.58 18.24 -9.29
CA GLU A 55 -2.45 19.47 -8.50
C GLU A 55 -3.48 20.53 -8.93
N GLY A 56 -3.89 21.39 -7.99
CA GLY A 56 -4.88 22.45 -8.25
C GLY A 56 -6.35 21.98 -8.29
N LYS A 57 -6.59 20.67 -8.31
CA LYS A 57 -7.94 20.11 -8.22
C LYS A 57 -8.41 20.08 -6.75
N THR A 58 -9.52 20.76 -6.48
CA THR A 58 -10.06 20.92 -5.11
C THR A 58 -10.92 19.73 -4.66
N THR A 59 -11.48 18.97 -5.61
CA THR A 59 -12.30 17.79 -5.32
C THR A 59 -11.46 16.53 -5.45
N LEU A 60 -11.73 15.52 -4.61
CA LEU A 60 -11.08 14.21 -4.71
C LEU A 60 -11.51 13.42 -5.94
N LYS A 61 -12.68 13.75 -6.52
CA LYS A 61 -13.21 13.07 -7.69
C LYS A 61 -12.26 13.21 -8.86
N ASP A 62 -11.76 12.09 -9.37
CA ASP A 62 -10.78 12.00 -10.45
C ASP A 62 -9.51 12.84 -10.16
N LYS A 63 -9.13 13.03 -8.88
CA LYS A 63 -7.87 13.69 -8.48
C LYS A 63 -6.73 12.69 -8.45
N ASN A 64 -7.00 11.50 -7.93
CA ASN A 64 -6.01 10.45 -7.75
C ASN A 64 -6.32 9.27 -8.66
N ALA A 65 -5.29 8.64 -9.22
CA ALA A 65 -5.43 7.43 -10.01
C ALA A 65 -4.23 6.50 -9.79
N LEU A 66 -4.48 5.20 -9.98
CA LEU A 66 -3.42 4.21 -10.17
C LEU A 66 -3.25 3.94 -11.65
N HIS A 67 -2.01 3.73 -12.05
CA HIS A 67 -1.62 3.29 -13.37
C HIS A 67 -0.71 2.07 -13.23
N LEU A 68 -0.93 1.09 -14.10
CA LEU A 68 -0.13 -0.12 -14.15
C LEU A 68 0.71 -0.12 -15.43
N TYR A 69 2.00 -0.35 -15.28
CA TYR A 69 2.92 -0.60 -16.39
C TYR A 69 3.66 -1.91 -16.20
N SER A 70 4.13 -2.49 -17.29
CA SER A 70 5.23 -3.44 -17.20
C SER A 70 6.58 -2.71 -17.07
N VAL A 71 7.59 -3.38 -16.52
CA VAL A 71 8.99 -2.90 -16.56
C VAL A 71 9.53 -2.63 -17.97
N ASN A 72 8.89 -3.22 -18.98
CA ASN A 72 9.20 -2.98 -20.39
C ASN A 72 8.55 -1.69 -20.94
N GLY A 73 7.81 -0.95 -20.10
CA GLY A 73 7.18 0.32 -20.43
C GLY A 73 5.82 0.20 -21.12
N LYS A 74 5.23 -1.00 -21.17
CA LYS A 74 3.88 -1.17 -21.71
C LYS A 74 2.87 -0.68 -20.68
N TYR A 75 1.95 0.19 -21.08
CA TYR A 75 0.79 0.57 -20.27
C TYR A 75 -0.21 -0.58 -20.24
N LEU A 76 -0.65 -0.96 -19.04
CA LEU A 76 -1.53 -2.11 -18.82
C LEU A 76 -2.94 -1.69 -18.40
N GLY A 77 -3.07 -0.60 -17.65
CA GLY A 77 -4.38 -0.10 -17.23
C GLY A 77 -4.31 1.01 -16.20
N SER A 78 -5.49 1.51 -15.80
CA SER A 78 -5.64 2.50 -14.74
C SER A 78 -6.98 2.39 -14.04
N GLU A 79 -7.04 2.88 -12.80
CA GLU A 79 -8.27 3.08 -12.05
C GLU A 79 -8.23 4.38 -11.25
N SER A 80 -9.33 5.12 -11.22
CA SER A 80 -9.46 6.31 -10.39
C SER A 80 -9.69 5.95 -8.92
N LEU A 81 -9.05 6.71 -8.04
CA LEU A 81 -9.16 6.53 -6.59
C LEU A 81 -10.11 7.58 -6.02
N LYS A 82 -10.92 7.17 -5.05
CA LYS A 82 -11.86 8.05 -4.33
C LYS A 82 -11.19 8.83 -3.19
N GLU A 83 -10.00 8.38 -2.79
CA GLU A 83 -9.27 8.81 -1.61
C GLU A 83 -7.93 9.41 -2.01
N GLU A 84 -7.33 10.15 -1.09
CA GLU A 84 -5.97 10.65 -1.17
C GLU A 84 -5.02 9.65 -0.54
N VAL A 85 -4.19 9.04 -1.38
CA VAL A 85 -3.21 8.04 -0.96
C VAL A 85 -2.14 8.73 -0.13
N SER A 86 -1.86 8.16 1.04
CA SER A 86 -0.76 8.56 1.92
C SER A 86 0.43 7.62 1.83
N ASP A 87 0.18 6.33 1.59
CA ASP A 87 1.23 5.34 1.38
C ASP A 87 0.68 4.14 0.60
N LEU A 88 1.56 3.42 -0.11
CA LEU A 88 1.20 2.20 -0.83
C LEU A 88 2.35 1.20 -0.89
N CYS A 89 2.01 -0.08 -0.88
CA CYS A 89 2.96 -1.16 -1.16
C CYS A 89 2.32 -2.28 -1.98
N VAL A 90 3.15 -3.02 -2.71
CA VAL A 90 2.72 -4.19 -3.49
C VAL A 90 3.15 -5.46 -2.77
N THR A 91 2.22 -6.42 -2.65
CA THR A 91 2.43 -7.69 -1.96
C THR A 91 1.80 -8.84 -2.76
N GLY A 92 2.64 -9.71 -3.34
CA GLY A 92 2.18 -10.74 -4.28
C GLY A 92 1.34 -10.11 -5.39
N GLU A 93 0.07 -10.53 -5.45
CA GLU A 93 -0.92 -10.11 -6.46
C GLU A 93 -1.79 -8.93 -6.00
N TYR A 94 -1.44 -8.28 -4.89
CA TYR A 94 -2.25 -7.23 -4.29
C TYR A 94 -1.48 -5.91 -4.11
N ILE A 95 -2.25 -4.83 -4.14
CA ILE A 95 -1.80 -3.48 -3.78
C ILE A 95 -2.50 -3.13 -2.46
N VAL A 96 -1.71 -2.78 -1.46
CA VAL A 96 -2.20 -2.27 -0.18
C VAL A 96 -2.00 -0.76 -0.16
N ILE A 97 -3.06 -0.02 0.12
CA ILE A 97 -3.09 1.44 0.06
C ILE A 97 -3.64 1.98 1.36
N GLY A 98 -2.87 2.89 1.99
CA GLY A 98 -3.34 3.75 3.05
C GLY A 98 -3.80 5.10 2.50
N SER A 99 -4.83 5.69 3.10
CA SER A 99 -5.29 7.03 2.75
C SER A 99 -5.29 8.02 3.92
N LEU A 100 -5.22 9.31 3.58
CA LEU A 100 -5.38 10.41 4.53
C LEU A 100 -6.80 10.49 5.11
N GLN A 101 -7.79 9.90 4.44
CA GLN A 101 -9.16 9.77 4.98
C GLN A 101 -9.28 8.62 5.99
N GLY A 102 -8.20 7.87 6.23
CA GLY A 102 -8.14 6.80 7.23
C GLY A 102 -8.76 5.49 6.76
N PHE A 103 -8.73 5.21 5.46
CA PHE A 103 -9.14 3.94 4.90
C PHE A 103 -7.92 3.13 4.44
N LEU A 104 -7.90 1.86 4.84
CA LEU A 104 -6.99 0.87 4.30
C LEU A 104 -7.72 0.11 3.19
N SER A 105 -7.23 0.17 1.97
CA SER A 105 -7.81 -0.56 0.84
C SER A 105 -6.85 -1.62 0.29
N ILE A 106 -7.41 -2.76 -0.11
CA ILE A 106 -6.71 -3.86 -0.76
C ILE A 106 -7.27 -3.98 -2.17
N ARG A 107 -6.39 -3.93 -3.15
CA ARG A 107 -6.73 -4.00 -4.57
C ARG A 107 -5.99 -5.14 -5.25
N ASP A 108 -6.61 -5.70 -6.28
CA ASP A 108 -5.97 -6.66 -7.16
C ASP A 108 -4.97 -5.94 -8.07
N LEU A 109 -3.77 -6.50 -8.24
CA LEU A 109 -2.66 -5.85 -8.95
C LEU A 109 -2.95 -5.62 -10.43
N TYR A 110 -3.60 -6.58 -11.10
CA TYR A 110 -3.81 -6.53 -12.55
C TYR A 110 -5.02 -5.71 -12.94
N SER A 111 -6.14 -5.91 -12.25
CA SER A 111 -7.38 -5.18 -12.50
C SER A 111 -7.41 -3.81 -11.83
N LEU A 112 -6.54 -3.57 -10.84
CA LEU A 112 -6.52 -2.40 -9.94
C LEU A 112 -7.75 -2.28 -9.03
N SER A 113 -8.72 -3.18 -9.20
CA SER A 113 -10.02 -3.13 -8.55
C SER A 113 -9.95 -3.49 -7.08
N LEU A 114 -10.86 -2.92 -6.29
CA LEU A 114 -11.00 -3.25 -4.88
C LEU A 114 -11.31 -4.74 -4.70
N SER A 115 -10.44 -5.47 -4.02
CA SER A 115 -10.66 -6.88 -3.69
C SER A 115 -11.67 -7.05 -2.56
N SER A 116 -11.82 -6.05 -1.71
CA SER A 116 -12.77 -6.02 -0.59
C SER A 116 -13.17 -4.58 -0.23
N SER A 117 -14.18 -4.42 0.63
CA SER A 117 -14.54 -3.11 1.16
C SER A 117 -13.37 -2.52 1.98
N PRO A 118 -12.98 -1.26 1.75
CA PRO A 118 -11.92 -0.62 2.55
C PRO A 118 -12.20 -0.67 4.05
N LEU A 119 -11.16 -0.92 4.83
CA LEU A 119 -11.23 -0.96 6.30
C LEU A 119 -11.05 0.45 6.88
N ALA A 120 -12.00 0.90 7.68
CA ALA A 120 -11.94 2.21 8.32
C ALA A 120 -11.06 2.18 9.58
N MET A 121 -9.91 2.85 9.52
CA MET A 121 -8.96 3.04 10.62
C MET A 121 -9.30 4.27 11.48
N ARG A 122 -10.21 5.13 11.00
CA ARG A 122 -10.75 6.34 11.68
C ARG A 122 -9.77 7.50 11.88
N LEU A 123 -8.49 7.30 11.63
CA LEU A 123 -7.45 8.33 11.60
C LEU A 123 -6.67 8.22 10.30
N PRO A 124 -6.06 9.32 9.80
CA PRO A 124 -5.19 9.26 8.64
C PRO A 124 -4.11 8.19 8.82
N ILE A 125 -3.89 7.43 7.76
CA ILE A 125 -2.84 6.42 7.73
C ILE A 125 -1.55 7.12 7.31
N HIS A 126 -0.50 6.99 8.12
CA HIS A 126 0.80 7.56 7.84
C HIS A 126 1.65 6.63 6.97
N CYS A 127 1.61 5.32 7.25
CA CYS A 127 2.40 4.32 6.52
C CYS A 127 1.73 2.95 6.53
N VAL A 128 2.00 2.16 5.50
CA VAL A 128 1.56 0.77 5.35
C VAL A 128 2.75 -0.13 5.01
N SER A 129 2.78 -1.32 5.60
CA SER A 129 3.77 -2.35 5.26
C SER A 129 3.17 -3.74 5.41
N VAL A 130 3.72 -4.71 4.68
CA VAL A 130 3.29 -6.10 4.75
C VAL A 130 4.47 -6.96 5.20
N THR A 131 4.21 -7.91 6.09
CA THR A 131 5.23 -8.85 6.56
C THR A 131 5.73 -9.75 5.43
N LYS A 132 6.97 -10.24 5.53
CA LYS A 132 7.62 -11.08 4.52
C LYS A 132 6.81 -12.35 4.17
N GLU A 133 6.17 -12.95 5.16
CA GLU A 133 5.36 -14.17 5.01
C GLU A 133 3.92 -13.87 4.55
N PHE A 134 3.63 -12.61 4.18
CA PHE A 134 2.30 -12.15 3.73
C PHE A 134 1.16 -12.42 4.71
N SER A 135 1.50 -12.58 6.00
CA SER A 135 0.56 -12.97 7.05
C SER A 135 -0.07 -11.78 7.76
N HIS A 136 0.59 -10.62 7.76
CA HIS A 136 0.08 -9.43 8.43
C HIS A 136 0.32 -8.14 7.63
N ILE A 137 -0.65 -7.24 7.72
CA ILE A 137 -0.53 -5.84 7.29
C ILE A 137 -0.30 -4.99 8.53
N LEU A 138 0.72 -4.14 8.48
CA LEU A 138 1.11 -3.19 9.50
C LEU A 138 0.68 -1.80 9.04
N VAL A 139 -0.07 -1.08 9.88
CA VAL A 139 -0.60 0.25 9.55
C VAL A 139 -0.27 1.23 10.65
N GLY A 140 0.57 2.21 10.34
CA GLY A 140 0.88 3.34 11.22
C GLY A 140 -0.15 4.45 11.04
N LEU A 141 -0.71 4.95 12.14
CA LEU A 141 -1.66 6.06 12.15
C LEU A 141 -1.00 7.35 12.62
N ASP A 142 -1.61 8.49 12.29
CA ASP A 142 -1.12 9.82 12.66
C ASP A 142 -1.02 10.07 14.18
N ASP A 143 -1.74 9.31 15.01
CA ASP A 143 -1.63 9.40 16.47
C ASP A 143 -0.47 8.57 17.05
N GLY A 144 0.37 7.99 16.20
CA GLY A 144 1.51 7.16 16.57
C GLY A 144 1.16 5.71 16.89
N LYS A 145 -0.10 5.29 16.73
CA LYS A 145 -0.49 3.89 16.93
C LYS A 145 -0.11 3.03 15.73
N LEU A 146 0.27 1.79 16.01
CA LEU A 146 0.48 0.73 15.03
C LEU A 146 -0.66 -0.29 15.13
N ILE A 147 -1.41 -0.47 14.04
CA ILE A 147 -2.43 -1.51 13.91
C ILE A 147 -1.87 -2.67 13.12
N ILE A 148 -2.07 -3.89 13.63
CA ILE A 148 -1.63 -5.14 13.00
C ILE A 148 -2.88 -5.91 12.57
N ILE A 149 -2.98 -6.20 11.28
CA ILE A 149 -4.12 -6.90 10.68
C ILE A 149 -3.63 -8.24 10.16
N GLY A 150 -4.14 -9.34 10.73
CA GLY A 150 -3.87 -10.69 10.23
C GLY A 150 -4.60 -10.96 8.90
N VAL A 151 -3.86 -11.47 7.92
CA VAL A 151 -4.36 -11.82 6.59
C VAL A 151 -4.49 -13.34 6.53
N GLY A 152 -5.72 -13.83 6.52
CA GLY A 152 -6.01 -15.27 6.47
C GLY A 152 -7.50 -15.55 6.51
N LYS A 153 -7.90 -16.77 6.15
CA LYS A 153 -9.28 -17.23 6.42
C LYS A 153 -9.49 -17.14 7.93
N PRO A 154 -10.58 -16.54 8.44
CA PRO A 154 -10.95 -16.76 9.82
C PRO A 154 -11.09 -18.28 9.96
N ALA A 155 -10.13 -18.93 10.64
CA ALA A 155 -10.32 -20.31 11.05
C ALA A 155 -11.69 -20.33 11.69
N GLU A 156 -12.62 -21.13 11.14
CA GLU A 156 -14.03 -21.19 11.53
C GLU A 156 -14.14 -20.86 13.00
N MET A 157 -14.47 -19.60 13.31
CA MET A 157 -14.50 -19.18 14.70
C MET A 157 -15.75 -19.87 15.22
N ARG A 158 -15.57 -21.08 15.78
CA ARG A 158 -16.57 -21.73 16.59
C ARG A 158 -16.86 -20.72 17.69
N ALA A 159 -17.98 -20.02 17.54
CA ALA A 159 -18.53 -19.15 18.54
C ALA A 159 -18.86 -20.03 19.76
N GLY A 160 -17.87 -20.24 20.62
CA GLY A 160 -17.97 -21.26 21.67
C GLY A 160 -16.81 -21.35 22.65
N GLN A 161 -15.66 -20.70 22.43
CA GLN A 161 -14.56 -20.69 23.41
C GLN A 161 -13.83 -19.34 23.51
N LEU A 162 -14.58 -18.28 23.77
CA LEU A 162 -14.06 -17.17 24.56
C LEU A 162 -14.91 -17.07 25.82
N SER A 163 -14.91 -18.14 26.62
CA SER A 163 -15.27 -18.00 28.02
C SER A 163 -14.19 -17.16 28.67
N ARG A 164 -14.60 -15.96 29.03
CA ARG A 164 -13.89 -14.98 29.83
C ARG A 164 -13.30 -15.67 31.06
N LYS A 165 -12.06 -16.19 30.99
CA LYS A 165 -11.27 -16.52 32.18
C LYS A 165 -10.32 -15.38 32.48
N LEU A 166 -10.94 -14.25 32.83
CA LEU A 166 -10.35 -13.28 33.72
C LEU A 166 -10.35 -13.89 35.13
N TRP A 167 -9.20 -13.77 35.79
CA TRP A 167 -8.83 -14.19 37.15
C TRP A 167 -8.38 -15.64 37.41
N GLY A 168 -7.10 -15.72 37.80
CA GLY A 168 -6.68 -16.55 38.93
C GLY A 168 -5.65 -17.63 38.61
N SER A 169 -4.36 -17.29 38.54
CA SER A 169 -3.32 -18.01 39.31
C SER A 169 -1.95 -17.34 39.09
N SER A 170 -1.36 -16.91 40.19
CA SER A 170 0.03 -16.45 40.27
C SER A 170 0.97 -17.59 39.90
N LYS A 171 1.74 -17.43 38.81
CA LYS A 171 3.01 -18.12 38.64
C LYS A 171 4.06 -17.13 38.17
N ARG A 172 4.87 -16.71 39.15
CA ARG A 172 6.14 -16.00 39.04
C ARG A 172 7.01 -16.67 37.98
N ILE A 173 7.25 -16.01 36.85
CA ILE A 173 8.30 -16.40 35.90
C ILE A 173 9.50 -15.51 36.20
N SER A 174 10.42 -16.07 37.00
CA SER A 174 11.79 -15.59 37.10
C SER A 174 12.66 -16.53 36.28
N GLN A 175 13.10 -16.10 35.10
CA GLN A 175 14.45 -16.42 34.65
C GLN A 175 14.86 -15.53 33.48
N ILE A 176 15.85 -14.71 33.77
CA ILE A 176 16.72 -14.02 32.84
C ILE A 176 17.81 -15.04 32.52
N SER A 177 18.04 -15.36 31.25
CA SER A 177 19.24 -16.10 30.82
C SER A 177 20.04 -15.21 29.90
N SER A 178 21.09 -14.63 30.47
CA SER A 178 22.25 -14.04 29.80
C SER A 178 23.37 -15.08 29.75
N GLY A 179 24.01 -15.24 28.60
CA GLY A 179 25.23 -16.03 28.38
C GLY A 179 25.12 -16.80 27.05
N GLU A 180 26.06 -16.72 26.11
CA GLU A 180 27.31 -15.96 25.93
C GLU A 180 27.36 -15.45 24.48
#